data_AF-A0A0H2LV70-F1
#
_entry.id   AF-A0A0H2LV70-F1
#
_cell.length_a   1.000
_cell.length_b   1.000
_cell.length_c   1.000
_cell.angle_alpha   90.00
_cell.angle_beta   90.00
_cell.angle_gamma   90.00
#
_symmetry.space_group_name_H-M   'P 1'
#
loop_
_entity.id
_entity.type
_entity.pdbx_description
1 polymer ?
#
loop_
_entity_poly.entity_id
_entity_poly.type
_entity_poly.pdbx_seq_one_letter_code
_entity_poly.pdbx_strand_id
1 'polypeptide(L)'
;MLKGALLFTLWYDMPHRATRDADLLGFGASDLASIAQTFRDIASVQVDDGITFDPASVKVEEIRKDAGYAGARVLIDADIARARCKTQIDIGFGDAVTPEPVEAVYPVLIADLPAPCLRTYPVYTVVSEKLHAVAVLGMTNSRLKDYLDLSVLLEREALDVDTLASVIAATFTRRGMVVPSSLPVGLTHEFANDPSRQALWLAFLRKNDMAVHPLADVVALLRDQLGPAILKAAALRVI
;
A
#
# COMPACT_ATOMS: atom_id res chain seq x y z
N MET A 1 -7.65 9.34 3.11
CA MET A 1 -7.20 8.45 4.21
C MET A 1 -5.91 7.79 3.80
N LEU A 2 -4.89 7.78 4.66
CA LEU A 2 -3.56 7.30 4.30
C LEU A 2 -3.53 5.77 4.17
N LYS A 3 -2.87 5.29 3.11
CA LYS A 3 -2.59 3.87 2.89
C LYS A 3 -1.20 3.67 2.26
N GLY A 4 -0.89 2.44 1.89
CA GLY A 4 0.33 2.11 1.16
C GLY A 4 1.59 2.20 2.02
N ALA A 5 2.72 2.50 1.38
CA ALA A 5 4.04 2.32 1.98
C ALA A 5 4.36 3.33 3.10
N LEU A 6 3.74 4.52 3.10
CA LEU A 6 3.94 5.51 4.18
C LEU A 6 3.48 5.00 5.56
N LEU A 7 2.58 4.01 5.61
CA LEU A 7 2.20 3.36 6.88
C LEU A 7 3.37 2.61 7.53
N PHE A 8 4.37 2.17 6.78
CA PHE A 8 5.55 1.51 7.36
C PHE A 8 6.46 2.51 8.09
N THR A 9 6.53 3.76 7.64
CA THR A 9 7.20 4.84 8.40
C THR A 9 6.46 5.10 9.70
N LEU A 10 5.12 5.18 9.64
CA LEU A 10 4.28 5.38 10.82
C LEU A 10 4.45 4.26 11.86
N TRP A 11 4.45 2.99 11.44
CA TRP A 11 4.45 1.86 12.38
C TRP A 11 5.84 1.48 12.87
N TYR A 12 6.87 1.60 12.02
CA TYR A 12 8.12 0.88 12.21
C TYR A 12 9.39 1.70 12.00
N ASP A 13 9.27 2.98 11.65
CA ASP A 13 10.41 3.85 11.32
C ASP A 13 11.44 3.14 10.41
N MET A 14 10.97 2.58 9.29
CA MET A 14 11.83 1.79 8.38
C MET A 14 12.43 2.68 7.27
N PRO A 15 13.67 3.19 7.42
CA PRO A 15 14.29 4.09 6.44
C PRO A 15 14.56 3.43 5.09
N HIS A 16 14.78 2.11 5.05
CA HIS A 16 15.07 1.37 3.81
C HIS A 16 13.84 1.21 2.91
N ARG A 17 12.63 1.51 3.41
CA ARG A 17 11.40 1.47 2.60
C ARG A 17 11.05 2.86 2.07
N ALA A 18 12.02 3.56 1.49
CA ALA A 18 11.79 4.84 0.84
C ALA A 18 10.66 4.73 -0.20
N THR A 19 9.63 5.55 -0.05
CA THR A 19 8.54 5.69 -1.02
C THR A 19 8.51 7.13 -1.50
N ARG A 20 8.24 7.32 -2.79
CA ARG A 20 8.27 8.65 -3.42
C ARG A 20 6.88 9.28 -3.48
N ASP A 21 5.87 8.48 -3.20
CA ASP A 21 4.47 8.70 -3.42
C ASP A 21 3.67 8.51 -2.13
N ALA A 22 2.67 9.36 -1.94
CA ALA A 22 1.66 9.16 -0.93
C ALA A 22 0.47 8.42 -1.54
N ASP A 23 0.09 7.27 -0.99
CA ASP A 23 -1.13 6.56 -1.39
C ASP A 23 -2.28 6.96 -0.47
N LEU A 24 -3.40 7.38 -1.06
CA LEU A 24 -4.62 7.73 -0.34
C LEU A 24 -5.82 6.91 -0.83
N LEU A 25 -6.73 6.59 0.08
CA LEU A 25 -8.13 6.31 -0.25
C LEU A 25 -8.91 7.63 -0.26
N GLY A 26 -9.51 7.95 -1.40
CA GLY A 26 -10.40 9.08 -1.61
C GLY A 26 -11.85 8.77 -1.27
N PHE A 27 -12.60 9.80 -0.86
CA PHE A 27 -14.03 9.77 -0.59
C PHE A 27 -14.73 10.90 -1.36
N GLY A 28 -15.99 10.69 -1.75
CA GLY A 28 -16.76 11.71 -2.47
C GLY A 28 -16.47 11.71 -3.97
N ALA A 29 -16.40 12.91 -4.57
CA ALA A 29 -16.21 13.09 -6.01
C ALA A 29 -14.85 12.53 -6.45
N SER A 30 -14.88 11.67 -7.47
CA SER A 30 -13.70 10.99 -8.02
C SER A 30 -13.33 11.46 -9.43
N ASP A 31 -13.99 12.48 -9.95
CA ASP A 31 -13.64 13.05 -11.25
C ASP A 31 -12.36 13.90 -11.15
N LEU A 32 -11.56 13.89 -12.22
CA LEU A 32 -10.24 14.51 -12.22
C LEU A 32 -10.29 16.03 -11.99
N ALA A 33 -11.38 16.70 -12.39
CA ALA A 33 -11.52 18.15 -12.24
C ALA A 33 -11.72 18.52 -10.76
N SER A 34 -12.61 17.80 -10.06
CA SER A 34 -12.82 17.97 -8.61
C SER A 34 -11.57 17.66 -7.81
N ILE A 35 -10.84 16.60 -8.18
CA ILE A 35 -9.55 16.25 -7.55
C ILE A 35 -8.53 17.37 -7.79
N ALA A 36 -8.40 17.84 -9.04
CA ALA A 36 -7.47 18.92 -9.36
C ALA A 36 -7.78 20.18 -8.56
N GLN A 37 -9.06 20.58 -8.46
CA GLN A 37 -9.44 21.76 -7.70
C GLN A 37 -9.12 21.60 -6.21
N THR A 38 -9.46 20.44 -5.62
CA THR A 38 -9.16 20.15 -4.21
C THR A 38 -7.67 20.29 -3.92
N PHE A 39 -6.81 19.76 -4.79
CA PHE A 39 -5.35 19.85 -4.59
C PHE A 39 -4.77 21.23 -4.88
N ARG A 40 -5.40 22.05 -5.75
CA ARG A 40 -5.04 23.47 -5.88
C ARG A 40 -5.37 24.25 -4.61
N ASP A 41 -6.53 23.98 -4.02
CA ASP A 41 -6.96 24.63 -2.78
C ASP A 41 -6.00 24.25 -1.65
N ILE A 42 -5.64 22.97 -1.51
CA ILE A 42 -4.64 22.48 -0.54
C ILE A 42 -3.27 23.13 -0.79
N ALA A 43 -2.77 23.12 -2.02
CA ALA A 43 -1.47 23.71 -2.37
C ALA A 43 -1.41 25.24 -2.15
N SER A 44 -2.57 25.91 -2.10
CA SER A 44 -2.67 27.35 -1.88
C SER A 44 -2.59 27.73 -0.39
N VAL A 45 -2.76 26.76 0.52
CA VAL A 45 -2.65 27.00 1.96
C VAL A 45 -1.22 27.41 2.29
N GLN A 46 -1.06 28.62 2.82
CA GLN A 46 0.25 29.14 3.22
C GLN A 46 0.56 28.69 4.65
N VAL A 47 1.67 27.99 4.81
CA VAL A 47 2.21 27.52 6.09
C VAL A 47 3.69 27.87 6.13
N ASP A 48 4.20 28.28 7.30
CA ASP A 48 5.63 28.59 7.48
C ASP A 48 6.38 27.33 7.93
N ASP A 49 6.44 26.33 7.06
CA ASP A 49 7.10 25.04 7.27
C ASP A 49 8.30 24.82 6.32
N GLY A 50 8.64 25.84 5.52
CA GLY A 50 9.79 25.84 4.63
C GLY A 50 9.55 25.16 3.26
N ILE A 51 8.32 24.73 2.96
CA ILE A 51 7.93 24.24 1.64
C ILE A 51 6.89 25.16 0.99
N THR A 52 7.11 25.49 -0.28
CA THR A 52 6.15 26.26 -1.09
C THR A 52 5.67 25.39 -2.24
N PHE A 53 4.38 25.04 -2.25
CA PHE A 53 3.76 24.37 -3.39
C PHE A 53 3.34 25.38 -4.46
N ASP A 54 3.41 24.99 -5.74
CA ASP A 54 2.84 25.77 -6.84
C ASP A 54 1.45 25.23 -7.22
N PRO A 55 0.34 25.91 -6.86
CA PRO A 55 -1.01 25.48 -7.21
C PRO A 55 -1.25 25.42 -8.73
N ALA A 56 -0.57 26.25 -9.52
CA ALA A 56 -0.71 26.24 -10.97
C ALA A 56 -0.06 25.00 -11.60
N SER A 57 0.89 24.37 -10.90
CA SER A 57 1.56 23.14 -11.35
C SER A 57 0.72 21.88 -11.21
N VAL A 58 -0.40 21.92 -10.48
CA VAL A 58 -1.23 20.74 -10.17
C VAL A 58 -1.70 20.06 -11.45
N LYS A 59 -1.23 18.83 -11.66
CA LYS A 59 -1.64 17.93 -12.74
C LYS A 59 -2.30 16.70 -12.16
N VAL A 60 -3.42 16.29 -12.75
CA VAL A 60 -4.14 15.09 -12.34
C VAL A 60 -4.31 14.19 -13.56
N GLU A 61 -3.83 12.96 -13.43
CA GLU A 61 -3.88 11.94 -14.46
C GLU A 61 -4.71 10.75 -13.97
N GLU A 62 -5.52 10.17 -14.86
CA GLU A 62 -6.19 8.92 -14.54
C GLU A 62 -5.15 7.80 -14.48
N ILE A 63 -5.20 7.01 -13.41
CA ILE A 63 -4.43 5.78 -13.27
C ILE A 63 -5.39 4.60 -13.09
N ARG A 64 -5.05 3.46 -13.70
CA ARG A 64 -5.76 2.21 -13.42
C ARG A 64 -5.00 1.44 -12.35
N LYS A 65 -5.62 1.20 -11.19
CA LYS A 65 -5.09 0.25 -10.21
C LYS A 65 -5.43 -1.18 -10.64
N ASP A 66 -4.68 -2.18 -10.18
CA ASP A 66 -4.75 -3.57 -10.67
C ASP A 66 -6.11 -4.26 -10.44
N ALA A 67 -6.95 -3.68 -9.58
CA ALA A 67 -8.30 -4.12 -9.31
C ALA A 67 -9.36 -3.54 -10.28
N GLY A 68 -8.95 -2.81 -11.33
CA GLY A 68 -9.86 -2.26 -12.34
C GLY A 68 -10.58 -0.97 -11.94
N TYR A 69 -10.35 -0.45 -10.73
CA TYR A 69 -10.88 0.85 -10.31
C TYR A 69 -10.08 2.01 -10.90
N ALA A 70 -10.81 3.04 -11.35
CA ALA A 70 -10.24 4.33 -11.68
C ALA A 70 -9.64 4.94 -10.41
N GLY A 71 -8.36 5.28 -10.49
CA GLY A 71 -7.67 6.13 -9.52
C GLY A 71 -7.19 7.40 -10.20
N ALA A 72 -6.65 8.31 -9.40
CA ALA A 72 -6.03 9.53 -9.88
C ALA A 72 -4.61 9.63 -9.35
N ARG A 73 -3.68 10.06 -10.19
CA ARG A 73 -2.35 10.51 -9.77
C ARG A 73 -2.32 12.01 -9.82
N VAL A 74 -1.96 12.63 -8.69
CA VAL A 74 -1.74 14.06 -8.58
C VAL A 74 -0.24 14.32 -8.54
N LEU A 75 0.21 15.26 -9.36
CA LEU A 75 1.57 15.79 -9.37
C LEU A 75 1.53 17.27 -9.02
N ILE A 76 2.36 17.69 -8.07
CA ILE A 76 2.50 19.08 -7.63
C ILE A 76 3.98 19.40 -7.53
N ASP A 77 4.42 20.44 -8.22
CA ASP A 77 5.77 20.97 -8.06
C ASP A 77 5.81 21.79 -6.76
N ALA A 78 6.93 21.69 -6.02
CA ALA A 78 7.17 22.41 -4.79
C ALA A 78 8.62 22.85 -4.70
N ASP A 79 8.88 23.91 -3.95
CA ASP A 79 10.22 24.41 -3.66
C ASP A 79 10.52 24.29 -2.16
N ILE A 80 11.70 23.75 -1.84
CA ILE A 80 12.29 23.79 -0.49
C ILE A 80 13.57 24.62 -0.59
N ALA A 81 13.54 25.85 -0.07
CA ALA A 81 14.59 26.85 -0.28
C ALA A 81 14.94 27.08 -1.77
N ARG A 82 16.02 26.47 -2.28
CA ARG A 82 16.45 26.55 -3.70
C ARG A 82 16.28 25.23 -4.46
N ALA A 83 15.82 24.19 -3.78
CA ALA A 83 15.65 22.87 -4.36
C ALA A 83 14.22 22.71 -4.89
N ARG A 84 14.10 22.28 -6.15
CA ARG A 84 12.83 21.88 -6.74
C ARG A 84 12.51 20.44 -6.38
N CYS A 85 11.32 20.23 -5.85
CA CYS A 85 10.77 18.94 -5.46
C CYS A 85 9.50 18.66 -6.26
N LYS A 86 9.20 17.39 -6.48
CA LYS A 86 7.93 16.95 -7.06
C LYS A 86 7.23 16.04 -6.08
N THR A 87 5.99 16.38 -5.77
CA THR A 87 5.13 15.59 -4.90
C THR A 87 4.19 14.77 -5.75
N GLN A 88 4.16 13.46 -5.50
CA GLN A 88 3.24 12.53 -6.15
C GLN A 88 2.26 11.98 -5.13
N ILE A 89 0.96 12.07 -5.42
CA ILE A 89 -0.10 11.51 -4.60
C ILE A 89 -0.98 10.60 -5.47
N ASP A 90 -1.08 9.33 -5.12
CA ASP A 90 -1.91 8.34 -5.80
C ASP A 90 -3.18 8.08 -5.00
N ILE A 91 -4.33 8.35 -5.59
CA ILE A 91 -5.64 8.25 -4.95
C ILE A 91 -6.38 7.06 -5.56
N GLY A 92 -6.65 6.05 -4.73
CA GLY A 92 -7.59 4.98 -5.04
C GLY A 92 -8.99 5.34 -4.54
N PHE A 93 -10.02 4.76 -5.16
CA PHE A 93 -11.40 4.93 -4.74
C PHE A 93 -12.08 3.59 -4.54
N GLY A 94 -12.97 3.55 -3.56
CA GLY A 94 -13.89 2.44 -3.38
C GLY A 94 -13.26 1.18 -2.78
N ASP A 95 -12.07 1.20 -2.19
CA ASP A 95 -11.61 0.05 -1.42
C ASP A 95 -12.50 -0.15 -0.16
N ALA A 96 -12.67 -1.41 0.26
CA ALA A 96 -13.30 -1.73 1.54
C ALA A 96 -12.26 -1.60 2.65
N VAL A 97 -12.56 -0.79 3.67
CA VAL A 97 -11.70 -0.64 4.86
C VAL A 97 -12.39 -1.33 6.02
N THR A 98 -11.81 -2.44 6.44
CA THR A 98 -12.26 -3.24 7.58
C THR A 98 -11.04 -3.90 8.25
N PRO A 99 -10.92 -3.89 9.61
CA PRO A 99 -11.76 -3.17 10.57
C PRO A 99 -11.79 -1.65 10.34
N GLU A 100 -12.45 -0.91 11.22
CA GLU A 100 -12.57 0.54 11.04
C GLU A 100 -11.21 1.25 10.94
N PRO A 101 -11.14 2.39 10.21
CA PRO A 101 -9.92 3.17 10.09
C PRO A 101 -9.36 3.62 11.44
N VAL A 102 -8.03 3.67 11.53
CA VAL A 102 -7.32 4.07 12.76
C VAL A 102 -6.88 5.53 12.67
N GLU A 103 -7.16 6.31 13.70
CA GLU A 103 -6.56 7.65 13.86
C GLU A 103 -5.13 7.53 14.37
N ALA A 104 -4.20 8.21 13.71
CA ALA A 104 -2.78 8.16 14.04
C ALA A 104 -2.14 9.55 13.95
N VAL A 105 -1.19 9.80 14.85
CA VAL A 105 -0.30 10.96 14.80
C VAL A 105 0.90 10.57 13.95
N TYR A 106 1.07 11.20 12.79
CA TYR A 106 2.12 10.83 11.84
C TYR A 106 3.47 11.46 12.22
N PRO A 107 4.58 10.71 12.16
CA PRO A 107 5.89 11.23 12.54
C PRO A 107 6.33 12.40 11.65
N VAL A 108 6.99 13.38 12.25
CA VAL A 108 7.55 14.57 11.58
C VAL A 108 9.06 14.49 11.52
N LEU A 109 9.63 15.07 10.45
CA LEU A 109 11.09 15.15 10.28
C LEU A 109 11.72 16.25 11.16
N ILE A 110 10.99 17.34 11.39
CA ILE A 110 11.44 18.49 12.19
C ILE A 110 10.63 18.48 13.48
N ALA A 111 11.29 18.27 14.62
CA ALA A 111 10.63 18.09 15.91
C ALA A 111 9.76 19.29 16.35
N ASP A 112 10.09 20.49 15.88
CA ASP A 112 9.39 21.73 16.23
C ASP A 112 8.12 21.98 15.39
N LEU A 113 7.86 21.14 14.37
CA LEU A 113 6.63 21.22 13.57
C LEU A 113 5.53 20.31 14.14
N PRO A 114 4.26 20.75 14.10
CA PRO A 114 3.16 19.95 14.63
C PRO A 114 2.96 18.66 13.83
N ALA A 115 2.82 17.54 14.54
CA ALA A 115 2.56 16.25 13.94
C ALA A 115 1.11 16.16 13.43
N PRO A 116 0.88 15.79 12.15
CA PRO A 116 -0.47 15.75 11.60
C PRO A 116 -1.23 14.51 12.12
N CYS A 117 -2.50 14.72 12.47
CA CYS A 117 -3.42 13.64 12.81
C CYS A 117 -4.13 13.14 11.54
N LEU A 118 -3.96 11.86 11.22
CA LEU A 118 -4.45 11.25 9.99
C LEU A 118 -5.34 10.05 10.29
N ARG A 119 -6.37 9.86 9.47
CA ARG A 119 -7.04 8.56 9.35
C ARG A 119 -6.22 7.65 8.45
N THR A 120 -5.97 6.43 8.91
CA THR A 120 -5.10 5.44 8.28
C THR A 120 -5.82 4.10 8.09
N TYR A 121 -5.34 3.29 7.15
CA TYR A 121 -5.79 1.91 7.03
C TYR A 121 -5.33 1.10 8.25
N PRO A 122 -6.19 0.22 8.79
CA PRO A 122 -5.73 -0.76 9.75
C PRO A 122 -4.82 -1.77 9.06
N VAL A 123 -3.90 -2.37 9.83
CA VAL A 123 -2.93 -3.34 9.31
C VAL A 123 -3.59 -4.51 8.56
N TYR A 124 -4.74 -4.99 9.05
CA TYR A 124 -5.51 -6.05 8.40
C TYR A 124 -5.89 -5.70 6.94
N THR A 125 -6.35 -4.47 6.68
CA THR A 125 -6.70 -4.05 5.33
C THR A 125 -5.45 -3.99 4.44
N VAL A 126 -4.31 -3.53 4.97
CA VAL A 126 -3.05 -3.48 4.21
C VAL A 126 -2.58 -4.88 3.83
N VAL A 127 -2.60 -5.83 4.76
CA VAL A 127 -2.25 -7.24 4.51
C VAL A 127 -3.16 -7.83 3.44
N SER A 128 -4.47 -7.63 3.58
CA SER A 128 -5.46 -8.14 2.64
C SER A 128 -5.31 -7.57 1.22
N GLU A 129 -5.06 -6.25 1.08
CA GLU A 129 -4.83 -5.64 -0.24
C GLU A 129 -3.57 -6.16 -0.93
N LYS A 130 -2.49 -6.37 -0.17
CA LYS A 130 -1.24 -6.94 -0.70
C LYS A 130 -1.42 -8.41 -1.09
N LEU A 131 -2.11 -9.19 -0.25
CA LEU A 131 -2.43 -10.58 -0.54
C LEU A 131 -3.31 -10.70 -1.80
N HIS A 132 -4.28 -9.81 -1.99
CA HIS A 132 -5.07 -9.77 -3.22
C HIS A 132 -4.17 -9.54 -4.44
N ALA A 133 -3.19 -8.64 -4.37
CA ALA A 133 -2.23 -8.45 -5.47
C ALA A 133 -1.38 -9.70 -5.73
N VAL A 134 -0.93 -10.38 -4.66
CA VAL A 134 -0.24 -11.68 -4.76
C VAL A 134 -1.10 -12.72 -5.48
N ALA A 135 -2.39 -12.78 -5.16
CA ALA A 135 -3.32 -13.74 -5.74
C ALA A 135 -3.67 -13.44 -7.20
N VAL A 136 -3.93 -12.17 -7.54
CA VAL A 136 -4.29 -11.76 -8.91
C VAL A 136 -3.12 -11.89 -9.88
N LEU A 137 -1.93 -11.44 -9.48
CA LEU A 137 -0.80 -11.32 -10.39
C LEU A 137 -0.09 -12.67 -10.62
N GLY A 138 -0.09 -13.57 -9.63
CA GLY A 138 0.52 -14.90 -9.74
C GLY A 138 1.95 -14.83 -10.31
N MET A 139 2.24 -15.65 -11.33
CA MET A 139 3.57 -15.69 -11.98
C MET A 139 3.99 -14.39 -12.69
N THR A 140 3.04 -13.50 -12.99
CA THR A 140 3.34 -12.19 -13.58
C THR A 140 3.73 -11.14 -12.54
N ASN A 141 3.63 -11.45 -11.25
CA ASN A 141 3.83 -10.50 -10.16
C ASN A 141 5.28 -9.98 -10.07
N SER A 142 5.50 -8.72 -10.47
CA SER A 142 6.78 -8.03 -10.35
C SER A 142 6.94 -7.25 -9.04
N ARG A 143 5.89 -7.17 -8.21
CA ARG A 143 5.84 -6.38 -6.98
C ARG A 143 6.44 -7.13 -5.80
N LEU A 144 7.69 -7.56 -5.92
CA LEU A 144 8.29 -8.40 -4.88
C LEU A 144 8.49 -7.65 -3.54
N LYS A 145 8.45 -6.31 -3.58
CA LYS A 145 8.36 -5.48 -2.38
C LYS A 145 7.13 -5.79 -1.52
N ASP A 146 6.01 -6.24 -2.10
CA ASP A 146 4.81 -6.60 -1.33
C ASP A 146 5.03 -7.87 -0.48
N TYR A 147 5.92 -8.77 -0.90
CA TYR A 147 6.29 -9.94 -0.11
C TYR A 147 7.11 -9.56 1.12
N LEU A 148 8.05 -8.63 0.97
CA LEU A 148 8.78 -8.05 2.09
C LEU A 148 7.83 -7.29 3.04
N ASP A 149 6.99 -6.42 2.48
CA ASP A 149 6.04 -5.64 3.25
C ASP A 149 5.12 -6.59 4.06
N LEU A 150 4.64 -7.67 3.45
CA LEU A 150 3.86 -8.71 4.15
C LEU A 150 4.66 -9.44 5.23
N SER A 151 5.91 -9.83 4.97
CA SER A 151 6.72 -10.55 5.97
C SER A 151 6.98 -9.69 7.19
N VAL A 152 7.29 -8.41 7.00
CA VAL A 152 7.48 -7.45 8.09
C VAL A 152 6.20 -7.30 8.92
N LEU A 153 5.04 -7.17 8.27
CA LEU A 153 3.76 -7.05 8.99
C LEU A 153 3.46 -8.31 9.81
N LEU A 154 3.70 -9.49 9.24
CA LEU A 154 3.43 -10.78 9.90
C LEU A 154 4.44 -11.15 11.00
N GLU A 155 5.64 -10.57 10.98
CA GLU A 155 6.62 -10.72 12.05
C GLU A 155 6.35 -9.78 13.23
N ARG A 156 5.75 -8.61 12.97
CA ARG A 156 5.61 -7.54 13.97
C ARG A 156 4.21 -7.45 14.56
N GLU A 157 3.20 -7.92 13.85
CA GLU A 157 1.80 -7.83 14.27
C GLU A 157 1.24 -9.19 14.65
N ALA A 158 0.51 -9.23 15.76
CA ALA A 158 -0.31 -10.37 16.13
C ALA A 158 -1.69 -10.24 15.49
N LEU A 159 -1.88 -10.86 14.33
CA LEU A 159 -3.15 -10.81 13.59
C LEU A 159 -4.04 -11.99 13.96
N ASP A 160 -5.26 -11.69 14.41
CA ASP A 160 -6.29 -12.69 14.62
C ASP A 160 -6.75 -13.29 13.29
N VAL A 161 -6.77 -14.63 13.22
CA VAL A 161 -7.07 -15.37 11.99
C VAL A 161 -8.49 -15.12 11.52
N ASP A 162 -9.45 -14.93 12.43
CA ASP A 162 -10.87 -14.79 12.11
C ASP A 162 -11.17 -13.40 11.55
N THR A 163 -10.57 -12.40 12.17
CA THR A 163 -10.58 -11.02 11.69
C THR A 163 -9.92 -10.96 10.32
N LEU A 164 -8.71 -11.50 10.18
CA LEU A 164 -7.99 -11.50 8.91
C LEU A 164 -8.77 -12.21 7.80
N ALA A 165 -9.39 -13.35 8.09
CA ALA A 165 -10.23 -14.06 7.12
C ALA A 165 -11.42 -13.20 6.64
N SER A 166 -12.08 -12.50 7.57
CA SER A 166 -13.19 -11.61 7.25
C SER A 166 -12.76 -10.43 6.38
N VAL A 167 -11.59 -9.84 6.67
CA VAL A 167 -11.03 -8.74 5.87
C VAL A 167 -10.59 -9.22 4.49
N ILE A 168 -9.96 -10.40 4.39
CA ILE A 168 -9.62 -11.03 3.11
C ILE A 168 -10.87 -11.20 2.25
N ALA A 169 -11.93 -11.80 2.79
CA ALA A 169 -13.19 -11.97 2.06
C ALA A 169 -13.77 -10.63 1.60
N ALA A 170 -13.78 -9.61 2.47
CA ALA A 170 -14.28 -8.28 2.14
C ALA A 170 -13.47 -7.60 1.02
N THR A 171 -12.13 -7.64 1.09
CA THR A 171 -11.27 -7.03 0.06
C THR A 171 -11.41 -7.73 -1.28
N PHE A 172 -11.39 -9.07 -1.30
CA PHE A 172 -11.51 -9.87 -2.52
C PHE A 172 -12.88 -9.67 -3.17
N THR A 173 -13.95 -9.78 -2.40
CA THR A 173 -15.33 -9.50 -2.86
C THR A 173 -15.43 -8.10 -3.43
N ARG A 174 -14.92 -7.11 -2.70
CA ARG A 174 -14.96 -5.73 -3.15
C ARG A 174 -14.22 -5.55 -4.46
N ARG A 175 -13.11 -6.25 -4.68
CA ARG A 175 -12.31 -6.18 -5.91
C ARG A 175 -12.76 -7.15 -7.01
N GLY A 176 -13.92 -7.79 -6.85
CA GLY A 176 -14.51 -8.66 -7.87
C GLY A 176 -13.77 -9.98 -8.06
N MET A 177 -12.98 -10.43 -7.08
CA MET A 177 -12.27 -11.70 -7.10
C MET A 177 -12.84 -12.64 -6.04
N VAL A 178 -13.11 -13.88 -6.40
CA VAL A 178 -13.45 -14.93 -5.42
C VAL A 178 -12.17 -15.33 -4.67
N VAL A 179 -12.25 -15.46 -3.34
CA VAL A 179 -11.12 -15.97 -2.55
C VAL A 179 -10.80 -17.40 -3.00
N PRO A 180 -9.56 -17.71 -3.42
CA PRO A 180 -9.19 -19.05 -3.87
C PRO A 180 -9.41 -20.11 -2.78
N SER A 181 -9.95 -21.27 -3.15
CA SER A 181 -10.12 -22.42 -2.26
C SER A 181 -8.82 -23.17 -1.93
N SER A 182 -7.73 -22.80 -2.59
CA SER A 182 -6.38 -23.26 -2.34
C SER A 182 -5.43 -22.06 -2.24
N LEU A 183 -4.19 -22.29 -1.82
CA LEU A 183 -3.20 -21.22 -1.74
C LEU A 183 -2.98 -20.58 -3.13
N PRO A 184 -2.94 -19.25 -3.24
CA PRO A 184 -2.67 -18.58 -4.50
C PRO A 184 -1.29 -18.95 -5.07
N VAL A 185 -1.15 -18.91 -6.40
CA VAL A 185 0.10 -19.26 -7.10
C VAL A 185 1.30 -18.50 -6.54
N GLY A 186 1.15 -17.22 -6.19
CA GLY A 186 2.21 -16.41 -5.59
C GLY A 186 2.74 -16.91 -4.23
N LEU A 187 2.02 -17.82 -3.57
CA LEU A 187 2.42 -18.45 -2.30
C LEU A 187 2.89 -19.91 -2.48
N THR A 188 3.16 -20.34 -3.72
CA THR A 188 3.58 -21.73 -4.02
C THR A 188 5.10 -21.88 -4.05
N HIS A 189 5.56 -23.14 -3.93
CA HIS A 189 6.97 -23.48 -4.11
C HIS A 189 7.45 -23.20 -5.55
N GLU A 190 6.57 -23.34 -6.55
CA GLU A 190 6.88 -23.03 -7.94
C GLU A 190 7.20 -21.55 -8.12
N PHE A 191 6.34 -20.65 -7.62
CA PHE A 191 6.59 -19.20 -7.67
C PHE A 191 7.88 -18.83 -6.93
N ALA A 192 8.07 -19.39 -5.73
CA ALA A 192 9.24 -19.12 -4.90
C ALA A 192 10.57 -19.50 -5.58
N ASN A 193 10.60 -20.56 -6.38
CA ASN A 193 11.82 -21.06 -7.01
C ASN A 193 11.98 -20.67 -8.48
N ASP A 194 11.03 -19.90 -9.02
CA ASP A 194 11.12 -19.40 -10.38
C ASP A 194 12.36 -18.49 -10.56
N PRO A 195 13.23 -18.76 -11.55
CA PRO A 195 14.44 -17.98 -11.77
C PRO A 195 14.17 -16.49 -12.00
N SER A 196 13.06 -16.13 -12.65
CA SER A 196 12.73 -14.73 -12.91
C SER A 196 12.31 -14.00 -11.63
N ARG A 197 11.55 -14.66 -10.74
CA ARG A 197 11.16 -14.09 -9.44
C ARG A 197 12.37 -13.94 -8.52
N GLN A 198 13.24 -14.95 -8.46
CA GLN A 198 14.50 -14.89 -7.71
C GLN A 198 15.40 -13.74 -8.19
N ALA A 199 15.52 -13.54 -9.50
CA ALA A 199 16.29 -12.43 -10.05
C ALA A 199 15.70 -11.05 -9.66
N LEU A 200 14.38 -10.89 -9.72
CA LEU A 200 13.70 -9.67 -9.28
C LEU A 200 13.88 -9.41 -7.79
N TRP A 201 13.83 -10.47 -6.97
CA TRP A 201 14.03 -10.40 -5.53
C TRP A 201 15.44 -9.93 -5.19
N LEU A 202 16.45 -10.56 -5.78
CA LEU A 202 17.85 -10.18 -5.58
C LEU A 202 18.14 -8.75 -6.03
N ALA A 203 17.58 -8.34 -7.19
CA ALA A 203 17.71 -6.97 -7.67
C ALA A 203 17.06 -5.97 -6.70
N PHE A 204 15.89 -6.31 -6.15
CA PHE A 204 15.20 -5.50 -5.15
C PHE A 204 16.02 -5.36 -3.86
N LEU A 205 16.53 -6.47 -3.29
CA LEU A 205 17.32 -6.42 -2.06
C LEU A 205 18.60 -5.58 -2.23
N ARG A 206 19.33 -5.79 -3.33
CA ARG A 206 20.55 -5.02 -3.64
C ARG A 206 20.27 -3.53 -3.80
N LYS A 207 19.17 -3.17 -4.47
CA LYS A 207 18.80 -1.77 -4.69
C LYS A 207 18.50 -1.02 -3.39
N ASN A 208 18.05 -1.73 -2.35
CA ASN A 208 17.69 -1.16 -1.06
C ASN A 208 18.73 -1.44 0.04
N ASP A 209 19.92 -1.92 -0.34
CA ASP A 209 21.03 -2.24 0.58
C ASP A 209 20.62 -3.21 1.71
N MET A 210 19.82 -4.21 1.36
CA MET A 210 19.29 -5.20 2.30
C MET A 210 20.10 -6.49 2.27
N ALA A 211 20.16 -7.17 3.44
CA ALA A 211 20.77 -8.49 3.55
C ALA A 211 20.09 -9.49 2.60
N VAL A 212 20.91 -10.19 1.81
CA VAL A 212 20.42 -11.21 0.88
C VAL A 212 19.88 -12.40 1.66
N HIS A 213 18.62 -12.74 1.40
CA HIS A 213 17.98 -13.95 1.88
C HIS A 213 17.06 -14.53 0.79
N PRO A 214 16.81 -15.85 0.78
CA PRO A 214 16.01 -16.50 -0.25
C PRO A 214 14.56 -16.00 -0.30
N LEU A 215 14.03 -15.75 -1.51
CA LEU A 215 12.60 -15.48 -1.69
C LEU A 215 11.75 -16.66 -1.18
N ALA A 216 12.27 -17.88 -1.27
CA ALA A 216 11.58 -19.08 -0.83
C ALA A 216 11.26 -19.07 0.67
N ASP A 217 12.15 -18.51 1.49
CA ASP A 217 11.94 -18.42 2.94
C ASP A 217 10.82 -17.41 3.25
N VAL A 218 10.82 -16.28 2.55
CA VAL A 218 9.75 -15.27 2.66
C VAL A 218 8.40 -15.87 2.24
N VAL A 219 8.34 -16.53 1.07
CA VAL A 219 7.11 -17.16 0.58
C VAL A 219 6.61 -18.26 1.53
N ALA A 220 7.52 -19.05 2.11
CA ALA A 220 7.16 -20.07 3.09
C ALA A 220 6.54 -19.44 4.35
N LEU A 221 7.17 -18.40 4.91
CA LEU A 221 6.63 -17.64 6.04
C LEU A 221 5.21 -17.11 5.73
N LEU A 222 5.03 -16.44 4.59
CA LEU A 222 3.74 -15.87 4.20
C LEU A 222 2.68 -16.96 4.07
N ARG A 223 3.03 -18.09 3.44
CA ARG A 223 2.11 -19.22 3.27
C ARG A 223 1.68 -19.79 4.62
N ASP A 224 2.62 -19.98 5.53
CA ASP A 224 2.33 -20.63 6.82
C ASP A 224 1.46 -19.73 7.70
N GLN A 225 1.71 -18.42 7.68
CA GLN A 225 0.95 -17.45 8.48
C GLN A 225 -0.39 -17.04 7.86
N LEU A 226 -0.47 -16.83 6.54
CA LEU A 226 -1.70 -16.39 5.86
C LEU A 226 -2.62 -17.55 5.47
N GLY A 227 -2.07 -18.75 5.29
CA GLY A 227 -2.80 -19.93 4.83
C GLY A 227 -4.08 -20.21 5.60
N PRO A 228 -4.07 -20.27 6.95
CA PRO A 228 -5.28 -20.48 7.74
C PRO A 228 -6.38 -19.45 7.47
N ALA A 229 -6.02 -18.17 7.39
CA ALA A 229 -6.97 -17.09 7.13
C ALA A 229 -7.52 -17.11 5.70
N ILE A 230 -6.69 -17.45 4.69
CA ILE A 230 -7.12 -17.62 3.29
C ILE A 230 -8.16 -18.73 3.17
N LEU A 231 -7.87 -19.91 3.73
CA LEU A 231 -8.77 -21.06 3.66
C LEU A 231 -10.08 -20.80 4.41
N LYS A 232 -10.01 -20.12 5.55
CA LYS A 232 -11.20 -19.70 6.30
C LYS A 232 -12.01 -18.67 5.50
N ALA A 233 -11.37 -17.68 4.88
CA ALA A 233 -12.02 -16.67 4.04
C ALA A 233 -12.73 -17.30 2.84
N ALA A 234 -12.14 -18.32 2.20
CA ALA A 234 -12.79 -19.06 1.11
C ALA A 234 -14.05 -19.82 1.55
N ALA A 235 -14.13 -20.20 2.82
CA ALA A 235 -15.32 -20.86 3.41
C ALA A 235 -16.40 -19.86 3.86
N LEU A 236 -16.06 -18.58 4.04
CA LEU A 236 -17.04 -17.52 4.28
C LEU A 236 -17.83 -17.30 2.99
N ARG A 237 -18.95 -18.00 2.85
CA ARG A 237 -19.91 -17.75 1.76
C ARG A 237 -20.32 -16.29 1.85
N VAL A 238 -19.94 -15.51 0.84
CA VAL A 238 -20.49 -14.18 0.62
C VAL A 238 -21.96 -14.41 0.25
N ILE A 239 -22.85 -14.17 1.23
CA ILE A 239 -24.30 -14.17 1.04
C ILE A 239 -24.69 -12.93 0.21
#